data_AF-A0A6J1NHL9-F1
#
_entry.id   AF-A0A6J1NHL9-F1
#
_cell.length_a   1.000
_cell.length_b   1.000
_cell.length_c   1.000
_cell.angle_alpha   90.00
_cell.angle_beta   90.00
_cell.angle_gamma   90.00
#
_symmetry.space_group_name_H-M   'P 1'
#
loop_
_entity.id
_entity.type
_entity.pdbx_description
1 polymer ?
#
loop_
_entity_poly.entity_id
_entity_poly.type
_entity_poly.pdbx_seq_one_letter_code
_entity_poly.pdbx_strand_id
1 'polypeptide(L)'
;MSTCADCSNSADFSDTANNSADFSDTANNSAITKMICVFRLRLVRKPLCRYYRMTDRMATIQQLFLPVQPKSEDNSNKVTVVGAGQVGMAAVFAMLTQGVTNNIALIDVNEDKLRGELMDLQHGSAFLKSAKIQASADPVITAGSKICVVTAGVRQREGETRLNLVQRNTDVLKMIIPTLVQYSPDVIFIIASNPVDILTYVTWKLSGLPKHRVIGSGTNLDSARFRYLLSEKLSVAATSCHGYIIGEHGDSSVPVWSGVNVAGVRLRDLNRKMGTDTDPEHWQELHSMVVRSAYEVIKLKGYTSWAIGLSLSQLAHAILTNANSVHAVSTYVKGEHGVEDEVFLSLPCVLGFNGVSDVIRQPLTEKEIYQLRASARIMVQVQVGIKF
;
A
#
# COMPACT_ATOMS: atom_id res chain seq x y z
N MET A 1 -35.16 -40.35 -28.90
CA MET A 1 -36.38 -40.03 -28.12
C MET A 1 -36.09 -38.72 -27.41
N SER A 2 -36.24 -37.60 -28.13
CA SER A 2 -37.39 -36.67 -28.14
C SER A 2 -37.18 -35.54 -27.12
N THR A 3 -36.63 -34.36 -27.47
CA THR A 3 -37.23 -33.16 -28.14
C THR A 3 -38.54 -32.64 -27.57
N CYS A 4 -38.54 -31.37 -27.12
CA CYS A 4 -39.47 -30.26 -27.46
C CYS A 4 -39.09 -29.05 -26.57
N ALA A 5 -38.75 -27.85 -27.04
CA ALA A 5 -39.32 -26.92 -28.04
C ALA A 5 -40.38 -25.95 -27.44
N ASP A 6 -40.00 -24.66 -27.47
CA ASP A 6 -40.73 -23.40 -27.70
C ASP A 6 -42.26 -23.31 -27.52
N CYS A 7 -42.69 -22.17 -26.96
CA CYS A 7 -43.74 -21.35 -27.58
C CYS A 7 -43.62 -19.86 -27.17
N SER A 8 -43.48 -19.04 -28.21
CA SER A 8 -43.68 -17.60 -28.31
C SER A 8 -45.16 -17.23 -28.55
N ASN A 9 -45.41 -15.91 -28.62
CA ASN A 9 -46.61 -15.16 -29.09
C ASN A 9 -47.42 -14.50 -27.95
N SER A 10 -47.63 -13.18 -27.85
CA SER A 10 -47.78 -12.00 -28.75
C SER A 10 -49.22 -11.47 -28.70
N ALA A 11 -49.34 -10.16 -29.00
CA ALA A 11 -50.54 -9.31 -29.17
C ALA A 11 -50.99 -8.59 -27.88
N ASP A 12 -50.69 -7.30 -27.72
CA ASP A 12 -51.23 -6.12 -28.45
C ASP A 12 -52.74 -5.98 -28.37
N PHE A 13 -53.17 -4.92 -27.68
CA PHE A 13 -54.32 -4.12 -28.09
C PHE A 13 -54.03 -2.64 -27.76
N SER A 14 -53.95 -1.85 -28.82
CA SER A 14 -54.17 -0.40 -28.90
C SER A 14 -55.60 -0.08 -28.44
N ASP A 15 -56.03 1.12 -28.03
CA ASP A 15 -56.04 2.44 -28.67
C ASP A 15 -56.85 3.32 -27.69
N THR A 16 -56.53 4.55 -27.33
CA THR A 16 -56.86 5.81 -28.02
C THR A 16 -56.61 6.92 -26.97
N ALA A 17 -55.74 7.91 -27.20
CA ALA A 17 -55.88 9.11 -28.02
C ALA A 17 -56.42 10.34 -27.26
N ASN A 18 -55.59 11.41 -27.32
CA ASN A 18 -55.95 12.84 -27.36
C ASN A 18 -56.56 13.46 -26.08
N ASN A 19 -56.10 14.61 -25.55
CA ASN A 19 -55.68 15.81 -26.25
C ASN A 19 -55.13 16.87 -25.26
N SER A 20 -54.13 17.64 -25.75
CA SER A 20 -53.86 19.09 -25.61
C SER A 20 -54.11 19.79 -24.25
N ALA A 21 -53.06 20.31 -23.58
CA ALA A 21 -52.48 21.66 -23.75
C ALA A 21 -53.32 22.79 -23.12
N ASP A 22 -52.80 23.46 -22.09
CA ASP A 22 -52.43 24.88 -22.20
C ASP A 22 -51.79 25.43 -20.92
N PHE A 23 -50.69 26.15 -21.14
CA PHE A 23 -50.02 27.06 -20.20
C PHE A 23 -50.66 28.44 -20.36
N SER A 24 -51.04 29.11 -19.27
CA SER A 24 -51.02 30.58 -19.22
C SER A 24 -50.99 31.11 -17.79
N ASP A 25 -49.95 31.91 -17.53
CA ASP A 25 -49.88 32.90 -16.46
C ASP A 25 -51.02 33.92 -16.56
N THR A 26 -51.53 34.43 -15.43
CA THR A 26 -51.50 35.86 -15.08
C THR A 26 -52.30 36.18 -13.80
N ALA A 27 -51.57 36.81 -12.86
CA ALA A 27 -51.90 38.04 -12.13
C ALA A 27 -53.23 38.25 -11.36
N ASN A 28 -53.01 38.62 -10.09
CA ASN A 28 -53.55 39.80 -9.39
C ASN A 28 -54.89 39.77 -8.60
N ASN A 29 -54.70 40.14 -7.32
CA ASN A 29 -55.41 41.16 -6.52
C ASN A 29 -56.67 40.84 -5.69
N SER A 30 -56.46 41.00 -4.37
CA SER A 30 -57.20 41.82 -3.39
C SER A 30 -58.68 41.49 -3.13
N ALA A 31 -59.06 41.02 -1.93
CA ALA A 31 -59.18 41.74 -0.65
C ALA A 31 -60.65 42.10 -0.32
N ILE A 32 -60.92 42.15 1.00
CA ILE A 32 -62.05 42.83 1.70
C ILE A 32 -63.30 41.96 1.97
N THR A 33 -64.01 41.92 3.12
CA THR A 33 -63.87 42.21 4.57
C THR A 33 -65.29 41.94 5.18
N LYS A 34 -65.37 41.70 6.51
CA LYS A 34 -66.51 41.84 7.47
C LYS A 34 -67.11 40.49 7.93
N MET A 35 -67.37 40.20 9.22
CA MET A 35 -67.90 41.08 10.28
C MET A 35 -67.78 40.48 11.72
N ILE A 36 -67.18 41.24 12.66
CA ILE A 36 -67.61 41.58 14.04
C ILE A 36 -67.86 40.51 15.15
N CYS A 37 -66.94 40.51 16.14
CA CYS A 37 -67.06 40.76 17.60
C CYS A 37 -68.08 40.00 18.50
N VAL A 38 -67.60 39.40 19.62
CA VAL A 38 -67.91 39.74 21.03
C VAL A 38 -67.09 38.87 22.02
N PHE A 39 -66.57 39.52 23.06
CA PHE A 39 -65.78 39.05 24.22
C PHE A 39 -66.47 38.03 25.16
N ARG A 40 -65.74 37.03 25.70
CA ARG A 40 -65.72 36.74 27.15
C ARG A 40 -64.59 35.78 27.58
N LEU A 41 -63.88 36.18 28.64
CA LEU A 41 -62.83 35.45 29.37
C LEU A 41 -63.27 34.04 29.81
N ARG A 42 -62.33 33.08 29.77
CA ARG A 42 -62.18 32.05 30.81
C ARG A 42 -60.72 31.59 30.93
N LEU A 43 -60.16 31.86 32.11
CA LEU A 43 -58.94 31.24 32.62
C LEU A 43 -59.01 29.72 32.50
N VAL A 44 -57.99 29.10 31.90
CA VAL A 44 -57.68 27.69 32.14
C VAL A 44 -56.35 27.62 32.86
N ARG A 45 -56.45 27.25 34.14
CA ARG A 45 -55.35 26.91 35.04
C ARG A 45 -54.52 25.75 34.45
N LYS A 46 -53.19 25.85 34.56
CA LYS A 46 -52.29 24.69 34.51
C LYS A 46 -52.77 23.60 35.48
N PRO A 47 -52.57 22.31 35.16
CA PRO A 47 -52.19 21.34 36.15
C PRO A 47 -50.72 20.97 35.94
N LEU A 48 -49.93 21.23 36.97
CA LEU A 48 -48.68 20.52 37.22
C LEU A 48 -49.02 19.10 37.69
N CYS A 49 -48.19 18.17 37.23
CA CYS A 49 -47.78 16.93 37.90
C CYS A 49 -48.43 15.60 37.45
N ARG A 50 -47.52 14.72 37.01
CA ARG A 50 -47.53 13.25 36.99
C ARG A 50 -48.43 12.54 35.98
N TYR A 51 -47.80 12.17 34.87
CA TYR A 51 -47.77 10.77 34.47
C TYR A 51 -46.36 10.40 33.98
N TYR A 52 -45.51 9.98 34.92
CA TYR A 52 -44.37 9.12 34.62
C TYR A 52 -44.97 7.72 34.39
N ARG A 53 -45.11 7.30 33.13
CA ARG A 53 -45.19 5.87 32.80
C ARG A 53 -44.03 5.55 31.87
N MET A 54 -43.03 4.91 32.46
CA MET A 54 -41.96 4.21 31.78
C MET A 54 -42.55 3.28 30.73
N THR A 55 -42.16 3.46 29.47
CA THR A 55 -41.82 2.39 28.53
C THR A 55 -40.98 3.01 27.42
N ASP A 56 -39.81 3.52 27.80
CA ASP A 56 -38.74 3.65 26.83
C ASP A 56 -37.45 3.43 27.59
N ARG A 57 -36.89 2.21 27.50
CA ARG A 57 -35.51 1.98 27.94
C ARG A 57 -34.65 2.73 26.94
N MET A 58 -34.51 4.05 27.12
CA MET A 58 -33.58 4.84 26.31
C MET A 58 -32.21 4.19 26.49
N ALA A 59 -31.71 3.61 25.40
CA ALA A 59 -30.49 2.81 25.43
C ALA A 59 -29.36 3.65 26.01
N THR A 60 -28.47 3.06 26.81
CA THR A 60 -27.33 3.75 27.45
C THR A 60 -26.56 4.65 26.48
N ILE A 61 -26.43 4.23 25.22
CA ILE A 61 -25.81 5.01 24.13
C ILE A 61 -26.54 6.35 23.88
N GLN A 62 -27.87 6.35 23.84
CA GLN A 62 -28.68 7.54 23.58
C GLN A 62 -28.67 8.53 24.75
N GLN A 63 -28.48 8.04 25.97
CA GLN A 63 -28.31 8.91 27.15
C GLN A 63 -26.89 9.46 27.27
N LEU A 64 -25.88 8.69 26.85
CA LEU A 64 -24.49 9.10 26.92
C LEU A 64 -24.11 10.10 25.83
N PHE A 65 -24.62 9.91 24.60
CA PHE A 65 -24.24 10.72 23.44
C PHE A 65 -25.43 11.48 22.88
N LEU A 66 -25.28 12.80 22.74
CA LEU A 66 -26.15 13.64 21.92
C LEU A 66 -25.48 13.83 20.54
N PRO A 67 -25.95 13.17 19.47
CA PRO A 67 -25.33 13.30 18.16
C PRO A 67 -25.57 14.70 17.60
N VAL A 68 -24.48 15.45 17.34
CA VAL A 68 -24.54 16.78 16.70
C VAL A 68 -24.36 16.66 15.18
N GLN A 69 -23.51 15.74 14.73
CA GLN A 69 -23.24 15.47 13.31
C GLN A 69 -22.83 14.00 13.14
N PRO A 70 -23.16 13.34 12.01
CA PRO A 70 -22.64 12.01 11.70
C PRO A 70 -21.10 12.03 11.62
N LYS A 71 -20.46 10.97 12.14
CA LYS A 71 -19.00 10.81 11.99
C LYS A 71 -18.67 10.61 10.51
N SER A 72 -17.74 11.39 9.97
CA SER A 72 -17.21 11.18 8.62
C SER A 72 -16.19 10.04 8.65
N GLU A 73 -16.26 9.14 7.66
CA GLU A 73 -15.16 8.19 7.41
C GLU A 73 -14.09 8.88 6.57
N ASP A 74 -12.88 9.01 7.12
CA ASP A 74 -11.72 9.51 6.39
C ASP A 74 -10.84 8.35 5.93
N ASN A 75 -10.66 8.25 4.61
CA ASN A 75 -9.78 7.28 3.96
C ASN A 75 -8.50 7.95 3.42
N SER A 76 -8.23 9.20 3.78
CA SER A 76 -7.08 9.99 3.31
C SER A 76 -5.73 9.35 3.57
N ASN A 77 -5.63 8.49 4.59
CA ASN A 77 -4.41 7.77 4.97
C ASN A 77 -4.61 6.25 5.03
N LYS A 78 -5.67 5.72 4.38
CA LYS A 78 -6.00 4.30 4.45
C LYS A 78 -4.93 3.45 3.75
N VAL A 79 -4.48 2.40 4.44
CA VAL A 79 -3.51 1.43 3.93
C VAL A 79 -4.15 0.04 3.89
N THR A 80 -4.09 -0.61 2.73
CA THR A 80 -4.40 -2.03 2.61
C THR A 80 -3.12 -2.84 2.67
N VAL A 81 -3.12 -3.93 3.45
CA VAL A 81 -2.07 -4.96 3.42
C VAL A 81 -2.67 -6.25 2.89
N VAL A 82 -2.04 -6.80 1.86
CA VAL A 82 -2.43 -8.06 1.22
C VAL A 82 -1.47 -9.15 1.70
N GLY A 83 -2.02 -10.18 2.33
CA GLY A 83 -1.28 -11.27 2.97
C GLY A 83 -1.12 -11.03 4.47
N ALA A 84 -1.74 -11.87 5.28
CA ALA A 84 -1.60 -11.91 6.74
C ALA A 84 -0.43 -12.83 7.17
N GLY A 85 0.59 -12.95 6.33
CA GLY A 85 1.83 -13.67 6.64
C GLY A 85 2.72 -12.91 7.64
N GLN A 86 3.86 -13.48 8.00
CA GLN A 86 4.79 -12.86 8.96
C GLN A 86 5.30 -11.48 8.50
N VAL A 87 5.44 -11.27 7.18
CA VAL A 87 5.83 -9.97 6.60
C VAL A 87 4.68 -8.96 6.69
N GLY A 88 3.47 -9.35 6.26
CA GLY A 88 2.28 -8.51 6.32
C GLY A 88 1.96 -8.07 7.74
N MET A 89 1.96 -8.99 8.70
CA MET A 89 1.70 -8.65 10.11
C MET A 89 2.79 -7.77 10.72
N ALA A 90 4.07 -8.00 10.38
CA ALA A 90 5.14 -7.10 10.82
C ALA A 90 4.98 -5.68 10.25
N ALA A 91 4.53 -5.54 8.99
CA ALA A 91 4.24 -4.24 8.39
C ALA A 91 3.03 -3.55 9.05
N VAL A 92 1.92 -4.28 9.23
CA VAL A 92 0.72 -3.77 9.92
C VAL A 92 1.08 -3.29 11.32
N PHE A 93 1.76 -4.12 12.11
CA PHE A 93 2.13 -3.79 13.48
C PHE A 93 3.08 -2.58 13.55
N ALA A 94 4.08 -2.51 12.65
CA ALA A 94 4.99 -1.38 12.57
C ALA A 94 4.24 -0.07 12.22
N MET A 95 3.35 -0.10 11.22
CA MET A 95 2.58 1.08 10.82
C MET A 95 1.64 1.57 11.93
N LEU A 96 0.98 0.66 12.64
CA LEU A 96 0.07 1.00 13.75
C LEU A 96 0.83 1.61 14.94
N THR A 97 1.91 0.95 15.38
CA THR A 97 2.66 1.37 16.57
C THR A 97 3.47 2.65 16.35
N GLN A 98 3.94 2.90 15.13
CA GLN A 98 4.61 4.17 14.77
C GLN A 98 3.60 5.28 14.45
N GLY A 99 2.30 4.95 14.30
CA GLY A 99 1.27 5.91 13.94
C GLY A 99 1.38 6.41 12.50
N VAL A 100 1.83 5.55 11.58
CA VAL A 100 1.92 5.85 10.14
C VAL A 100 0.54 5.99 9.52
N THR A 101 -0.42 5.17 9.97
CA THR A 101 -1.83 5.25 9.60
C THR A 101 -2.69 4.85 10.79
N ASN A 102 -3.92 5.34 10.80
CA ASN A 102 -4.98 4.92 11.73
C ASN A 102 -6.12 4.20 11.00
N ASN A 103 -5.96 3.82 9.73
CA ASN A 103 -6.99 3.14 8.94
C ASN A 103 -6.35 2.03 8.11
N ILE A 104 -6.48 0.78 8.57
CA ILE A 104 -5.89 -0.41 7.93
C ILE A 104 -6.98 -1.39 7.50
N ALA A 105 -6.84 -1.89 6.27
CA ALA A 105 -7.57 -3.05 5.77
C ALA A 105 -6.59 -4.21 5.51
N LEU A 106 -6.83 -5.37 6.11
CA LEU A 106 -6.02 -6.59 5.94
C LEU A 106 -6.81 -7.62 5.13
N ILE A 107 -6.24 -8.10 4.02
CA ILE A 107 -6.87 -9.15 3.21
C ILE A 107 -5.94 -10.36 3.05
N ASP A 108 -6.51 -11.56 3.06
CA ASP A 108 -5.85 -12.85 2.87
C ASP A 108 -6.95 -13.88 2.51
N VAL A 109 -6.54 -15.05 2.02
CA VAL A 109 -7.47 -16.14 1.71
C VAL A 109 -7.82 -17.00 2.94
N ASN A 110 -7.00 -16.93 4.00
CA ASN A 110 -7.24 -17.67 5.24
C ASN A 110 -8.08 -16.85 6.23
N GLU A 111 -9.40 -17.03 6.20
CA GLU A 111 -10.36 -16.29 7.02
C GLU A 111 -10.15 -16.46 8.54
N ASP A 112 -9.90 -17.67 9.02
CA ASP A 112 -9.67 -17.93 10.45
C ASP A 112 -8.42 -17.20 10.94
N LYS A 113 -7.35 -17.25 10.14
CA LYS A 113 -6.12 -16.52 10.46
C LYS A 113 -6.37 -15.02 10.47
N LEU A 114 -7.04 -14.47 9.45
CA LEU A 114 -7.39 -13.05 9.41
C LEU A 114 -8.18 -12.61 10.64
N ARG A 115 -9.18 -13.41 11.03
CA ARG A 115 -10.00 -13.12 12.21
C ARG A 115 -9.17 -13.13 13.48
N GLY A 116 -8.26 -14.09 13.63
CA GLY A 116 -7.32 -14.17 14.75
C GLY A 116 -6.41 -12.96 14.85
N GLU A 117 -5.74 -12.61 13.74
CA GLU A 117 -4.83 -11.46 13.67
C GLU A 117 -5.56 -10.12 13.92
N LEU A 118 -6.79 -9.99 13.38
CA LEU A 118 -7.64 -8.82 13.63
C LEU A 118 -8.00 -8.68 15.11
N MET A 119 -8.45 -9.77 15.74
CA MET A 119 -8.84 -9.76 17.15
C MET A 119 -7.65 -9.41 18.04
N ASP A 120 -6.47 -9.94 17.77
CA ASP A 120 -5.26 -9.65 18.54
C ASP A 120 -4.87 -8.17 18.44
N LEU A 121 -4.86 -7.60 17.23
CA LEU A 121 -4.61 -6.17 17.04
C LEU A 121 -5.68 -5.29 17.72
N GLN A 122 -6.95 -5.70 17.69
CA GLN A 122 -8.04 -4.98 18.34
C GLN A 122 -7.96 -5.04 19.87
N HIS A 123 -7.52 -6.17 20.45
CA HIS A 123 -7.26 -6.26 21.89
C HIS A 123 -6.15 -5.29 22.33
N GLY A 124 -5.17 -5.03 21.45
CA GLY A 124 -4.13 -4.04 21.66
C GLY A 124 -4.54 -2.57 21.40
N SER A 125 -5.77 -2.30 20.97
CA SER A 125 -6.20 -0.98 20.49
C SER A 125 -6.04 0.15 21.50
N ALA A 126 -6.11 -0.15 22.81
CA ALA A 126 -5.88 0.83 23.88
C ALA A 126 -4.44 1.40 23.90
N PHE A 127 -3.48 0.69 23.33
CA PHE A 127 -2.08 1.10 23.23
C PHE A 127 -1.74 1.75 21.87
N LEU A 128 -2.71 1.82 20.96
CA LEU A 128 -2.57 2.38 19.63
C LEU A 128 -3.21 3.76 19.54
N LYS A 129 -2.87 4.53 18.51
CA LYS A 129 -3.44 5.86 18.23
C LYS A 129 -4.86 5.77 17.61
N SER A 130 -5.77 5.07 18.29
CA SER A 130 -7.19 4.89 17.91
C SER A 130 -7.39 4.49 16.44
N ALA A 131 -6.76 3.39 16.02
CA ALA A 131 -6.83 2.90 14.65
C ALA A 131 -8.12 2.12 14.36
N LYS A 132 -8.73 2.37 13.19
CA LYS A 132 -9.73 1.51 12.56
C LYS A 132 -9.00 0.38 11.83
N ILE A 133 -9.24 -0.86 12.25
CA ILE A 133 -8.63 -2.05 11.66
C ILE A 133 -9.77 -2.95 11.16
N GLN A 134 -9.73 -3.30 9.88
CA GLN A 134 -10.66 -4.22 9.23
C GLN A 134 -9.87 -5.39 8.65
N ALA A 135 -10.41 -6.61 8.72
CA ALA A 135 -9.85 -7.76 8.04
C ALA A 135 -10.95 -8.60 7.40
N SER A 136 -10.74 -9.04 6.16
CA SER A 136 -11.72 -9.83 5.40
C SER A 136 -11.04 -10.53 4.23
N ALA A 137 -11.56 -11.68 3.80
CA ALA A 137 -11.21 -12.25 2.50
C ALA A 137 -11.84 -11.46 1.34
N ASP A 138 -12.95 -10.74 1.59
CA ASP A 138 -13.62 -9.90 0.60
C ASP A 138 -12.84 -8.59 0.37
N PRO A 139 -12.36 -8.34 -0.86
CA PRO A 139 -11.58 -7.14 -1.19
C PRO A 139 -12.38 -5.84 -1.13
N VAL A 140 -13.72 -5.84 -0.98
CA VAL A 140 -14.52 -4.62 -0.80
C VAL A 140 -13.98 -3.74 0.35
N ILE A 141 -13.45 -4.34 1.41
CA ILE A 141 -12.89 -3.59 2.54
C ILE A 141 -11.68 -2.72 2.16
N THR A 142 -11.07 -2.97 1.00
CA THR A 142 -9.91 -2.23 0.50
C THR A 142 -10.28 -0.92 -0.21
N ALA A 143 -11.58 -0.63 -0.36
CA ALA A 143 -12.03 0.55 -1.08
C ALA A 143 -11.46 1.87 -0.52
N GLY A 144 -10.97 2.72 -1.42
CA GLY A 144 -10.43 4.04 -1.09
C GLY A 144 -9.04 4.03 -0.44
N SER A 145 -8.29 2.93 -0.52
CA SER A 145 -6.92 2.86 -0.01
C SER A 145 -5.97 3.75 -0.81
N LYS A 146 -5.10 4.49 -0.10
CA LYS A 146 -4.02 5.28 -0.72
C LYS A 146 -2.81 4.43 -1.03
N ILE A 147 -2.54 3.43 -0.18
CA ILE A 147 -1.43 2.50 -0.34
C ILE A 147 -1.96 1.06 -0.25
N CYS A 148 -1.53 0.21 -1.17
CA CYS A 148 -1.69 -1.23 -1.09
C CYS A 148 -0.30 -1.89 -0.97
N VAL A 149 0.00 -2.45 0.20
CA VAL A 149 1.22 -3.22 0.46
C VAL A 149 0.95 -4.68 0.14
N VAL A 150 1.59 -5.21 -0.90
CA VAL A 150 1.38 -6.60 -1.35
C VAL A 150 2.50 -7.49 -0.82
N THR A 151 2.15 -8.32 0.15
CA THR A 151 3.05 -9.31 0.79
C THR A 151 2.64 -10.74 0.50
N ALA A 152 1.44 -10.93 -0.07
CA ALA A 152 0.91 -12.21 -0.49
C ALA A 152 1.77 -12.81 -1.61
N GLY A 153 2.18 -14.04 -1.43
CA GLY A 153 3.00 -14.76 -2.39
C GLY A 153 3.33 -16.15 -1.90
N VAL A 154 3.77 -16.98 -2.83
CA VAL A 154 4.24 -18.33 -2.55
C VAL A 154 5.75 -18.30 -2.32
N ARG A 155 6.20 -19.10 -1.35
CA ARG A 155 7.64 -19.30 -1.11
C ARG A 155 8.23 -20.24 -2.17
N GLN A 156 9.52 -20.06 -2.43
CA GLN A 156 10.28 -20.99 -3.27
C GLN A 156 10.27 -22.38 -2.64
N ARG A 157 9.98 -23.39 -3.45
CA ARG A 157 10.10 -24.80 -3.05
C ARG A 157 11.54 -25.28 -3.31
N GLU A 158 11.99 -26.28 -2.56
CA GLU A 158 13.30 -26.88 -2.80
C GLU A 158 13.38 -27.45 -4.23
N GLY A 159 14.47 -27.13 -4.94
CA GLY A 159 14.65 -27.50 -6.35
C GLY A 159 13.83 -26.70 -7.37
N GLU A 160 13.01 -25.73 -6.93
CA GLU A 160 12.20 -24.92 -7.85
C GLU A 160 13.05 -23.88 -8.60
N THR A 161 12.84 -23.79 -9.91
CA THR A 161 13.49 -22.76 -10.74
C THR A 161 12.94 -21.37 -10.43
N ARG A 162 13.78 -20.35 -10.61
CA ARG A 162 13.38 -18.94 -10.44
C ARG A 162 12.17 -18.56 -11.31
N LEU A 163 12.13 -19.05 -12.56
CA LEU A 163 11.02 -18.78 -13.48
C LEU A 163 9.70 -19.38 -12.98
N ASN A 164 9.71 -20.62 -12.44
CA ASN A 164 8.51 -21.25 -11.90
C ASN A 164 7.97 -20.50 -10.68
N LEU A 165 8.86 -20.06 -9.79
CA LEU A 165 8.49 -19.23 -8.64
C LEU A 165 7.83 -17.92 -9.09
N VAL A 166 8.42 -17.26 -10.10
CA VAL A 166 7.88 -16.02 -10.69
C VAL A 166 6.50 -16.26 -11.29
N GLN A 167 6.31 -17.35 -12.04
CA GLN A 167 5.02 -17.66 -12.66
C GLN A 167 3.94 -17.90 -11.61
N ARG A 168 4.20 -18.71 -10.58
CA ARG A 168 3.21 -18.95 -9.51
C ARG A 168 2.82 -17.66 -8.78
N ASN A 169 3.79 -16.80 -8.48
CA ASN A 169 3.48 -15.50 -7.87
C ASN A 169 2.77 -14.56 -8.84
N THR A 170 3.07 -14.64 -10.14
CA THR A 170 2.35 -13.90 -11.19
C THR A 170 0.88 -14.31 -11.22
N ASP A 171 0.59 -15.62 -11.16
CA ASP A 171 -0.79 -16.12 -11.14
C ASP A 171 -1.56 -15.66 -9.89
N VAL A 172 -0.89 -15.57 -8.73
CA VAL A 172 -1.46 -14.95 -7.52
C VAL A 172 -1.77 -13.46 -7.75
N LEU A 173 -0.85 -12.71 -8.35
CA LEU A 173 -1.05 -11.29 -8.63
C LEU A 173 -2.17 -11.03 -9.66
N LYS A 174 -2.37 -11.91 -10.65
CA LYS A 174 -3.47 -11.81 -11.62
C LYS A 174 -4.84 -11.80 -10.94
N MET A 175 -4.99 -12.54 -9.86
CA MET A 175 -6.26 -12.60 -9.10
C MET A 175 -6.47 -11.37 -8.22
N ILE A 176 -5.38 -10.76 -7.74
CA ILE A 176 -5.41 -9.74 -6.68
C ILE A 176 -5.38 -8.33 -7.27
N ILE A 177 -4.45 -8.04 -8.17
CA ILE A 177 -4.12 -6.68 -8.59
C ILE A 177 -5.29 -5.97 -9.29
N PRO A 178 -5.98 -6.57 -10.28
CA PRO A 178 -7.12 -5.91 -10.94
C PRO A 178 -8.23 -5.52 -9.96
N THR A 179 -8.52 -6.40 -9.01
CA THR A 179 -9.55 -6.19 -7.98
C THR A 179 -9.18 -5.03 -7.04
N LEU A 180 -7.92 -4.91 -6.64
CA LEU A 180 -7.46 -3.79 -5.81
C LEU A 180 -7.56 -2.45 -6.54
N VAL A 181 -7.23 -2.42 -7.84
CA VAL A 181 -7.38 -1.23 -8.68
C VAL A 181 -8.87 -0.87 -8.84
N GLN A 182 -9.75 -1.85 -9.00
CA GLN A 182 -11.19 -1.62 -9.08
C GLN A 182 -11.74 -0.88 -7.85
N TYR A 183 -11.32 -1.27 -6.64
CA TYR A 183 -11.78 -0.64 -5.40
C TYR A 183 -10.98 0.62 -5.02
N SER A 184 -9.76 0.76 -5.52
CA SER A 184 -8.89 1.92 -5.27
C SER A 184 -8.14 2.32 -6.55
N PRO A 185 -8.78 3.04 -7.49
CA PRO A 185 -8.18 3.39 -8.78
C PRO A 185 -6.93 4.27 -8.67
N ASP A 186 -6.85 5.08 -7.61
CA ASP A 186 -5.73 5.99 -7.33
C ASP A 186 -4.73 5.41 -6.32
N VAL A 187 -4.65 4.08 -6.19
CA VAL A 187 -3.75 3.45 -5.21
C VAL A 187 -2.28 3.55 -5.62
N ILE A 188 -1.39 3.61 -4.64
CA ILE A 188 0.04 3.33 -4.81
C ILE A 188 0.32 1.91 -4.32
N PHE A 189 0.91 1.08 -5.17
CA PHE A 189 1.33 -0.27 -4.80
C PHE A 189 2.74 -0.26 -4.22
N ILE A 190 2.92 -0.93 -3.08
CA ILE A 190 4.22 -1.31 -2.54
C ILE A 190 4.33 -2.82 -2.56
N ILE A 191 5.11 -3.36 -3.49
CA ILE A 191 5.30 -4.80 -3.65
C ILE A 191 6.44 -5.27 -2.74
N ALA A 192 6.16 -6.27 -1.92
CA ALA A 192 7.15 -6.91 -1.03
C ALA A 192 7.29 -8.41 -1.30
N SER A 193 6.38 -8.98 -2.09
CA SER A 193 6.46 -10.38 -2.54
C SER A 193 7.69 -10.59 -3.41
N ASN A 194 8.33 -11.75 -3.30
CA ASN A 194 9.58 -12.04 -4.00
C ASN A 194 9.38 -12.95 -5.22
N PRO A 195 10.17 -12.76 -6.30
CA PRO A 195 11.24 -11.77 -6.47
C PRO A 195 10.71 -10.35 -6.72
N VAL A 196 11.03 -9.40 -5.83
CA VAL A 196 10.31 -8.12 -5.74
C VAL A 196 10.40 -7.25 -6.99
N ASP A 197 11.57 -7.18 -7.62
CA ASP A 197 11.76 -6.36 -8.82
C ASP A 197 10.90 -6.85 -9.99
N ILE A 198 10.84 -8.17 -10.18
CA ILE A 198 10.04 -8.80 -11.24
C ILE A 198 8.54 -8.69 -10.92
N LEU A 199 8.14 -8.93 -9.67
CA LEU A 199 6.74 -8.83 -9.27
C LEU A 199 6.24 -7.38 -9.25
N THR A 200 7.12 -6.40 -9.11
CA THR A 200 6.80 -4.97 -9.33
C THR A 200 6.49 -4.70 -10.79
N TYR A 201 7.31 -5.21 -11.72
CA TYR A 201 7.02 -5.15 -13.16
C TYR A 201 5.68 -5.84 -13.50
N VAL A 202 5.44 -7.03 -12.97
CA VAL A 202 4.18 -7.78 -13.19
C VAL A 202 2.99 -6.98 -12.66
N THR A 203 3.09 -6.43 -11.46
CA THR A 203 2.04 -5.56 -10.89
C THR A 203 1.79 -4.34 -11.77
N TRP A 204 2.84 -3.71 -12.29
CA TRP A 204 2.69 -2.56 -13.18
C TRP A 204 1.92 -2.93 -14.45
N LYS A 205 2.27 -4.04 -15.10
CA LYS A 205 1.55 -4.53 -16.28
C LYS A 205 0.09 -4.90 -15.97
N LEU A 206 -0.18 -5.57 -14.85
CA LEU A 206 -1.53 -6.00 -14.46
C LEU A 206 -2.44 -4.87 -13.97
N SER A 207 -1.87 -3.86 -13.32
CA SER A 207 -2.63 -2.76 -12.73
C SER A 207 -3.05 -1.70 -13.75
N GLY A 208 -2.29 -1.55 -14.84
CA GLY A 208 -2.50 -0.45 -15.80
C GLY A 208 -2.19 0.94 -15.22
N LEU A 209 -1.64 1.01 -14.00
CA LEU A 209 -1.31 2.28 -13.35
C LEU A 209 -0.06 2.90 -13.96
N PRO A 210 0.10 4.23 -13.84
CA PRO A 210 1.33 4.88 -14.27
C PRO A 210 2.51 4.40 -13.40
N LYS A 211 3.68 4.26 -14.02
CA LYS A 211 4.90 3.67 -13.41
C LYS A 211 5.29 4.27 -12.04
N HIS A 212 5.00 5.54 -11.80
CA HIS A 212 5.34 6.22 -10.55
C HIS A 212 4.49 5.76 -9.35
N ARG A 213 3.37 5.05 -9.58
CA ARG A 213 2.48 4.52 -8.53
C ARG A 213 2.70 3.05 -8.23
N VAL A 214 3.65 2.39 -8.88
CA VAL A 214 3.97 0.98 -8.64
C VAL A 214 5.42 0.87 -8.23
N ILE A 215 5.64 0.64 -6.94
CA ILE A 215 6.98 0.54 -6.35
C ILE A 215 7.18 -0.84 -5.72
N GLY A 216 8.40 -1.35 -5.80
CA GLY A 216 8.82 -2.50 -5.01
C GLY A 216 9.61 -2.05 -3.79
N SER A 217 9.53 -2.78 -2.68
CA SER A 217 10.33 -2.51 -1.49
C SER A 217 11.83 -2.49 -1.79
N GLY A 218 12.25 -3.25 -2.81
CA GLY A 218 13.57 -3.18 -3.41
C GLY A 218 14.71 -3.32 -2.42
N THR A 219 15.78 -2.57 -2.66
CA THR A 219 16.99 -2.56 -1.84
C THR A 219 16.94 -1.56 -0.68
N ASN A 220 15.76 -1.10 -0.25
CA ASN A 220 15.65 -0.18 0.90
C ASN A 220 16.14 -0.87 2.18
N LEU A 221 15.72 -2.13 2.37
CA LEU A 221 16.18 -2.96 3.47
C LEU A 221 17.68 -3.30 3.35
N ASP A 222 18.15 -3.58 2.14
CA ASP A 222 19.56 -3.91 1.91
C ASP A 222 20.45 -2.71 2.19
N SER A 223 20.03 -1.51 1.78
CA SER A 223 20.69 -0.26 2.12
C SER A 223 20.69 0.01 3.63
N ALA A 224 19.61 -0.30 4.34
CA ALA A 224 19.56 -0.20 5.80
C ALA A 224 20.53 -1.18 6.49
N ARG A 225 20.60 -2.43 6.02
CA ARG A 225 21.57 -3.44 6.48
C ARG A 225 23.00 -3.01 6.19
N PHE A 226 23.24 -2.45 5.01
CA PHE A 226 24.55 -1.95 4.62
C PHE A 226 25.01 -0.83 5.56
N ARG A 227 24.13 0.15 5.81
CA ARG A 227 24.39 1.23 6.78
C ARG A 227 24.62 0.71 8.19
N TYR A 228 23.89 -0.33 8.61
CA TYR A 228 24.13 -1.01 9.89
C TYR A 228 25.54 -1.63 9.96
N LEU A 229 25.96 -2.36 8.93
CA LEU A 229 27.29 -2.97 8.91
C LEU A 229 28.42 -1.92 8.82
N LEU A 230 28.20 -0.84 8.07
CA LEU A 230 29.09 0.33 8.08
C LEU A 230 29.19 0.93 9.49
N SER A 231 28.05 1.10 10.18
CA SER A 231 28.05 1.63 11.55
C SER A 231 28.80 0.75 12.54
N GLU A 232 28.64 -0.57 12.46
CA GLU A 232 29.34 -1.51 13.33
C GLU A 232 30.85 -1.41 13.12
N LYS A 233 31.30 -1.36 11.86
CA LYS A 233 32.72 -1.27 11.52
C LYS A 233 33.34 0.08 11.92
N LEU A 234 32.59 1.17 11.81
CA LEU A 234 33.08 2.53 12.10
C LEU A 234 32.80 2.98 13.54
N SER A 235 32.00 2.23 14.31
CA SER A 235 31.51 2.62 15.63
C SER A 235 30.81 3.99 15.65
N VAL A 236 29.98 4.23 14.63
CA VAL A 236 29.18 5.47 14.45
C VAL A 236 27.73 5.08 14.24
N ALA A 237 26.75 5.86 14.70
CA ALA A 237 25.34 5.53 14.50
C ALA A 237 24.97 5.34 13.01
N ALA A 238 24.14 4.33 12.70
CA ALA A 238 23.70 4.01 11.32
C ALA A 238 22.93 5.15 10.63
N THR A 239 22.43 6.13 11.39
CA THR A 239 21.81 7.36 10.89
C THR A 239 22.83 8.34 10.31
N SER A 240 24.10 8.22 10.72
CA SER A 240 25.22 9.06 10.28
C SER A 240 26.16 8.34 9.31
N CYS A 241 25.87 7.06 9.00
CA CYS A 241 26.52 6.31 7.93
C CYS A 241 25.63 6.33 6.68
N HIS A 242 26.15 6.86 5.58
CA HIS A 242 25.42 7.01 4.33
C HIS A 242 26.00 6.10 3.26
N GLY A 243 25.13 5.33 2.61
CA GLY A 243 25.47 4.40 1.55
C GLY A 243 24.20 3.76 0.99
N TYR A 244 24.21 3.48 -0.30
CA TYR A 244 23.08 2.86 -1.01
C TYR A 244 23.53 1.55 -1.66
N ILE A 245 22.67 0.55 -1.55
CA ILE A 245 22.67 -0.61 -2.43
C ILE A 245 21.57 -0.37 -3.46
N ILE A 246 21.90 -0.55 -4.75
CA ILE A 246 20.98 -0.36 -5.88
C ILE A 246 20.88 -1.64 -6.72
N GLY A 247 20.09 -1.65 -7.78
CA GLY A 247 19.92 -2.80 -8.67
C GLY A 247 18.91 -3.81 -8.14
N GLU A 248 19.17 -5.10 -8.36
CA GLU A 248 18.28 -6.18 -7.91
C GLU A 248 18.28 -6.27 -6.38
N HIS A 249 17.12 -6.50 -5.77
CA HIS A 249 17.06 -7.04 -4.41
C HIS A 249 17.51 -8.50 -4.41
N GLY A 250 18.75 -8.75 -4.01
CA GLY A 250 19.32 -10.09 -3.93
C GLY A 250 20.78 -10.17 -4.39
N ASP A 251 21.11 -11.28 -5.03
CA ASP A 251 22.50 -11.68 -5.34
C ASP A 251 23.21 -10.71 -6.29
N SER A 252 22.50 -10.10 -7.26
CA SER A 252 23.10 -9.12 -8.17
C SER A 252 22.91 -7.67 -7.74
N SER A 253 22.66 -7.42 -6.45
CA SER A 253 22.63 -6.07 -5.89
C SER A 253 23.99 -5.35 -6.02
N VAL A 254 23.97 -4.02 -6.13
CA VAL A 254 25.16 -3.20 -6.42
C VAL A 254 25.44 -2.23 -5.26
N PRO A 255 26.54 -2.40 -4.51
CA PRO A 255 26.95 -1.44 -3.49
C PRO A 255 27.60 -0.22 -4.17
N VAL A 256 27.03 0.97 -3.97
CA VAL A 256 27.55 2.21 -4.57
C VAL A 256 28.65 2.81 -3.69
N TRP A 257 29.83 2.18 -3.72
CA TRP A 257 31.01 2.60 -2.95
C TRP A 257 31.43 4.05 -3.24
N SER A 258 31.20 4.54 -4.47
CA SER A 258 31.46 5.92 -4.85
C SER A 258 30.68 6.97 -4.04
N GLY A 259 29.54 6.58 -3.47
CA GLY A 259 28.68 7.45 -2.66
C GLY A 259 28.80 7.24 -1.14
N VAL A 260 29.56 6.26 -0.67
CA VAL A 260 29.65 5.95 0.76
C VAL A 260 30.39 7.04 1.51
N ASN A 261 29.76 7.57 2.56
CA ASN A 261 30.32 8.68 3.34
C ASN A 261 29.81 8.70 4.79
N VAL A 262 30.55 9.39 5.65
CA VAL A 262 30.14 9.80 7.00
C VAL A 262 30.33 11.30 7.09
N ALA A 263 29.27 12.03 7.49
CA ALA A 263 29.27 13.49 7.55
C ALA A 263 29.78 14.18 6.27
N GLY A 264 29.52 13.59 5.09
CA GLY A 264 29.97 14.10 3.80
C GLY A 264 31.40 13.74 3.40
N VAL A 265 32.20 13.15 4.29
CA VAL A 265 33.55 12.66 3.97
C VAL A 265 33.45 11.32 3.26
N ARG A 266 33.81 11.28 1.98
CA ARG A 266 33.74 10.05 1.16
C ARG A 266 34.83 9.08 1.59
N LEU A 267 34.44 7.86 1.92
CA LEU A 267 35.41 6.84 2.36
C LEU A 267 36.37 6.43 1.24
N ARG A 268 35.91 6.49 -0.02
CA ARG A 268 36.76 6.20 -1.18
C ARG A 268 37.85 7.25 -1.43
N ASP A 269 37.67 8.47 -0.94
CA ASP A 269 38.73 9.50 -1.04
C ASP A 269 39.87 9.21 -0.05
N LEU A 270 39.56 8.54 1.06
CA LEU A 270 40.54 8.09 2.07
C LEU A 270 41.17 6.74 1.68
N ASN A 271 40.36 5.80 1.21
CA ASN A 271 40.78 4.49 0.72
C ASN A 271 40.32 4.32 -0.74
N ARG A 272 41.18 4.67 -1.70
CA ARG A 272 40.87 4.56 -3.14
C ARG A 272 40.58 3.14 -3.61
N LYS A 273 41.01 2.12 -2.84
CA LYS A 273 40.79 0.70 -3.13
C LYS A 273 39.51 0.15 -2.48
N MET A 274 38.77 0.97 -1.72
CA MET A 274 37.55 0.57 -1.04
C MET A 274 36.57 -0.14 -2.00
N GLY A 275 36.09 -1.32 -1.61
CA GLY A 275 35.13 -2.08 -2.42
C GLY A 275 35.75 -2.79 -3.64
N THR A 276 37.07 -2.92 -3.68
CA THR A 276 37.81 -3.76 -4.63
C THR A 276 38.41 -4.97 -3.94
N ASP A 277 38.80 -5.99 -4.70
CA ASP A 277 39.43 -7.19 -4.16
C ASP A 277 40.83 -6.92 -3.56
N THR A 278 41.43 -5.76 -3.88
CA THR A 278 42.73 -5.33 -3.38
C THR A 278 42.64 -4.39 -2.17
N ASP A 279 41.44 -4.20 -1.63
CA ASP A 279 41.16 -3.40 -0.45
C ASP A 279 41.76 -4.05 0.81
N PRO A 280 42.73 -3.43 1.49
CA PRO A 280 43.34 -4.00 2.68
C PRO A 280 42.38 -4.11 3.87
N GLU A 281 41.28 -3.34 3.86
CA GLU A 281 40.25 -3.37 4.90
C GLU A 281 39.08 -4.28 4.53
N HIS A 282 39.08 -4.88 3.33
CA HIS A 282 38.04 -5.79 2.86
C HIS A 282 36.61 -5.22 2.99
N TRP A 283 36.38 -3.94 2.65
CA TRP A 283 35.04 -3.33 2.71
C TRP A 283 34.00 -4.07 1.87
N GLN A 284 34.42 -4.71 0.78
CA GLN A 284 33.57 -5.54 -0.06
C GLN A 284 32.87 -6.68 0.70
N GLU A 285 33.44 -7.18 1.79
CA GLU A 285 32.81 -8.21 2.63
C GLU A 285 31.49 -7.75 3.24
N LEU A 286 31.33 -6.44 3.51
CA LEU A 286 30.07 -5.91 4.06
C LEU A 286 28.93 -6.10 3.07
N HIS A 287 29.15 -5.89 1.76
CA HIS A 287 28.13 -6.18 0.76
C HIS A 287 27.81 -7.67 0.68
N SER A 288 28.84 -8.53 0.71
CA SER A 288 28.66 -9.99 0.79
C SER A 288 27.89 -10.41 2.05
N MET A 289 28.04 -9.71 3.17
CA MET A 289 27.25 -9.93 4.38
C MET A 289 25.80 -9.46 4.20
N VAL A 290 25.55 -8.33 3.54
CA VAL A 290 24.17 -7.88 3.25
C VAL A 290 23.43 -8.93 2.43
N VAL A 291 24.02 -9.41 1.34
CA VAL A 291 23.41 -10.45 0.48
C VAL A 291 23.14 -11.72 1.30
N ARG A 292 24.13 -12.19 2.09
CA ARG A 292 24.00 -13.38 2.92
C ARG A 292 23.03 -13.24 4.09
N SER A 293 22.79 -12.02 4.59
CA SER A 293 21.99 -11.79 5.79
C SER A 293 20.54 -12.29 5.67
N ALA A 294 19.95 -12.19 4.48
CA ALA A 294 18.61 -12.72 4.25
C ALA A 294 18.58 -14.25 4.39
N TYR A 295 19.53 -14.94 3.75
CA TYR A 295 19.67 -16.39 3.82
C TYR A 295 19.98 -16.89 5.23
N GLU A 296 20.85 -16.19 5.95
CA GLU A 296 21.21 -16.54 7.33
C GLU A 296 20.01 -16.41 8.27
N VAL A 297 19.27 -15.29 8.19
CA VAL A 297 18.05 -15.12 8.99
C VAL A 297 17.01 -16.18 8.65
N ILE A 298 16.80 -16.47 7.36
CA ILE A 298 15.87 -17.53 6.94
C ILE A 298 16.33 -18.90 7.46
N LYS A 299 17.63 -19.21 7.42
CA LYS A 299 18.18 -20.45 7.96
C LYS A 299 17.96 -20.57 9.47
N LEU A 300 18.09 -19.47 10.22
CA LEU A 300 17.99 -19.47 11.67
C LEU A 300 16.54 -19.47 12.19
N LYS A 301 15.62 -18.71 11.56
CA LYS A 301 14.24 -18.56 12.04
C LYS A 301 13.14 -18.97 11.05
N GLY A 302 13.50 -19.41 9.84
CA GLY A 302 12.59 -19.89 8.80
C GLY A 302 11.96 -18.83 7.89
N TYR A 303 12.16 -17.53 8.16
CA TYR A 303 11.60 -16.42 7.37
C TYR A 303 12.24 -15.07 7.75
N THR A 304 11.97 -14.01 7.00
CA THR A 304 12.20 -12.61 7.42
C THR A 304 10.86 -11.94 7.78
N SER A 305 10.87 -10.96 8.68
CA SER A 305 9.64 -10.29 9.11
C SER A 305 9.89 -8.86 9.62
N TRP A 306 10.55 -8.70 10.77
CA TRP A 306 10.65 -7.41 11.47
C TRP A 306 11.34 -6.32 10.65
N ALA A 307 12.53 -6.60 10.11
CA ALA A 307 13.30 -5.60 9.38
C ALA A 307 12.59 -5.16 8.08
N ILE A 308 11.95 -6.09 7.36
CA ILE A 308 11.15 -5.75 6.17
C ILE A 308 9.85 -5.03 6.56
N GLY A 309 9.20 -5.39 7.67
CA GLY A 309 8.04 -4.67 8.19
C GLY A 309 8.34 -3.20 8.53
N LEU A 310 9.49 -2.94 9.17
CA LEU A 310 9.98 -1.58 9.44
C LEU A 310 10.30 -0.82 8.15
N SER A 311 10.94 -1.48 7.17
CA SER A 311 11.19 -0.90 5.85
C SER A 311 9.89 -0.50 5.14
N LEU A 312 8.89 -1.38 5.11
CA LEU A 312 7.58 -1.09 4.49
C LEU A 312 6.85 0.04 5.22
N SER A 313 6.90 0.06 6.55
CA SER A 313 6.34 1.16 7.35
C SER A 313 6.99 2.51 7.02
N GLN A 314 8.32 2.55 6.83
CA GLN A 314 9.05 3.75 6.44
C GLN A 314 8.64 4.24 5.05
N LEU A 315 8.50 3.34 4.07
CA LEU A 315 8.07 3.70 2.72
C LEU A 315 6.63 4.23 2.72
N ALA A 316 5.72 3.55 3.43
CA ALA A 316 4.34 4.00 3.59
C ALA A 316 4.27 5.38 4.26
N HIS A 317 5.07 5.60 5.30
CA HIS A 317 5.17 6.89 5.98
C HIS A 317 5.61 8.00 5.03
N ALA A 318 6.66 7.78 4.24
CA ALA A 318 7.16 8.77 3.27
C ALA A 318 6.07 9.19 2.27
N ILE A 319 5.28 8.23 1.78
CA ILE A 319 4.18 8.47 0.85
C ILE A 319 3.02 9.20 1.53
N LEU A 320 2.54 8.70 2.67
CA LEU A 320 1.37 9.26 3.38
C LEU A 320 1.61 10.62 4.02
N THR A 321 2.88 10.99 4.26
CA THR A 321 3.23 12.31 4.81
C THR A 321 3.80 13.24 3.76
N ASN A 322 3.90 12.79 2.50
CA ASN A 322 4.53 13.54 1.41
C ASN A 322 5.93 14.05 1.79
N ALA A 323 6.72 13.19 2.44
CA ALA A 323 7.98 13.57 3.05
C ALA A 323 9.04 13.98 2.02
N ASN A 324 8.87 13.60 0.74
CA ASN A 324 9.86 13.78 -0.33
C ASN A 324 11.24 13.26 0.10
N SER A 325 11.25 12.16 0.86
CA SER A 325 12.48 11.52 1.32
C SER A 325 12.96 10.49 0.31
N VAL A 326 14.27 10.25 0.30
CA VAL A 326 14.93 9.41 -0.72
C VAL A 326 15.13 7.99 -0.21
N HIS A 327 14.59 7.02 -0.95
CA HIS A 327 14.65 5.58 -0.62
C HIS A 327 15.07 4.76 -1.84
N ALA A 328 15.89 3.74 -1.64
CA ALA A 328 16.24 2.82 -2.73
C ALA A 328 15.11 1.80 -2.92
N VAL A 329 14.22 2.05 -3.88
CA VAL A 329 13.04 1.23 -4.14
C VAL A 329 13.02 0.76 -5.58
N SER A 330 12.43 -0.40 -5.82
CA SER A 330 12.28 -0.92 -7.19
C SER A 330 11.36 -0.01 -7.98
N THR A 331 11.89 0.57 -9.05
CA THR A 331 11.21 1.53 -9.92
C THR A 331 11.52 1.23 -11.37
N TYR A 332 10.78 1.83 -12.30
CA TYR A 332 11.03 1.70 -13.73
C TYR A 332 12.32 2.43 -14.12
N VAL A 333 13.33 1.71 -14.63
CA VAL A 333 14.70 2.26 -14.84
C VAL A 333 15.10 2.45 -16.31
N LYS A 334 14.21 2.19 -17.28
CA LYS A 334 14.53 2.42 -18.71
C LYS A 334 14.95 3.87 -18.95
N GLY A 335 16.08 4.04 -19.62
CA GLY A 335 16.72 5.33 -19.91
C GLY A 335 17.77 5.75 -18.88
N GLU A 336 17.81 5.12 -17.70
CA GLU A 336 18.76 5.46 -16.65
C GLU A 336 20.01 4.58 -16.74
N HIS A 337 21.19 5.20 -16.59
CA HIS A 337 22.50 4.53 -16.63
C HIS A 337 22.73 3.62 -17.85
N GLY A 338 22.06 3.88 -18.98
CA GLY A 338 22.14 3.11 -20.23
C GLY A 338 21.44 1.75 -20.17
N VAL A 339 20.42 1.61 -19.32
CA VAL A 339 19.46 0.50 -19.38
C VAL A 339 18.37 0.86 -20.40
N GLU A 340 18.19 0.05 -21.44
CA GLU A 340 17.21 0.32 -22.51
C GLU A 340 15.92 -0.51 -22.37
N ASP A 341 15.97 -1.57 -21.57
CA ASP A 341 14.86 -2.50 -21.36
C ASP A 341 13.84 -1.98 -20.34
N GLU A 342 12.58 -2.42 -20.46
CA GLU A 342 11.49 -2.11 -19.52
C GLU A 342 11.59 -2.95 -18.23
N VAL A 343 12.67 -2.77 -17.49
CA VAL A 343 12.88 -3.46 -16.21
C VAL A 343 12.60 -2.56 -15.01
N PHE A 344 12.29 -3.22 -13.90
CA PHE A 344 12.25 -2.58 -12.60
C PHE A 344 13.49 -3.01 -11.82
N LEU A 345 14.17 -2.03 -11.23
CA LEU A 345 15.34 -2.23 -10.38
C LEU A 345 15.35 -1.12 -9.33
N SER A 346 16.08 -1.34 -8.24
CA SER A 346 16.16 -0.34 -7.18
C SER A 346 17.11 0.78 -7.55
N LEU A 347 16.60 2.01 -7.50
CA LEU A 347 17.39 3.26 -7.54
C LEU A 347 16.88 4.17 -6.41
N PRO A 348 17.69 5.13 -5.92
CA PRO A 348 17.21 6.08 -4.93
C PRO A 348 16.12 6.97 -5.57
N CYS A 349 14.92 6.93 -5.00
CA CYS A 349 13.75 7.64 -5.48
C CYS A 349 13.21 8.59 -4.40
N VAL A 350 12.76 9.76 -4.81
CA VAL A 350 12.01 10.69 -3.97
C VAL A 350 10.57 10.18 -3.88
N LEU A 351 10.10 9.88 -2.67
CA LEU A 351 8.76 9.37 -2.41
C LEU A 351 7.86 10.42 -1.76
N GLY A 352 6.66 10.58 -2.31
CA GLY A 352 5.62 11.48 -1.81
C GLY A 352 4.20 10.97 -2.11
N PHE A 353 3.19 11.85 -2.04
CA PHE A 353 1.78 11.48 -2.19
C PHE A 353 1.42 10.80 -3.52
N ASN A 354 2.22 11.04 -4.56
CA ASN A 354 2.03 10.43 -5.88
C ASN A 354 2.85 9.15 -6.07
N GLY A 355 3.63 8.70 -5.09
CA GLY A 355 4.60 7.62 -5.24
C GLY A 355 5.96 8.19 -5.60
N VAL A 356 6.60 7.70 -6.67
CA VAL A 356 7.92 8.17 -7.12
C VAL A 356 7.77 9.51 -7.87
N SER A 357 8.22 10.61 -7.27
CA SER A 357 8.28 11.89 -8.00
C SER A 357 9.52 11.98 -8.86
N ASP A 358 10.67 11.56 -8.34
CA ASP A 358 11.98 11.73 -8.95
C ASP A 358 12.89 10.52 -8.70
N VAL A 359 13.78 10.24 -9.64
CA VAL A 359 14.86 9.26 -9.50
C VAL A 359 16.19 10.02 -9.40
N ILE A 360 16.98 9.73 -8.37
CA ILE A 360 18.28 10.35 -8.16
C ILE A 360 19.29 9.72 -9.13
N ARG A 361 19.80 10.52 -10.06
CA ARG A 361 20.86 10.12 -11.00
C ARG A 361 22.22 10.17 -10.33
N GLN A 362 22.62 9.05 -9.73
CA GLN A 362 23.92 8.95 -9.06
C GLN A 362 25.07 8.97 -10.09
N PRO A 363 26.18 9.69 -9.86
CA PRO A 363 27.36 9.64 -10.72
C PRO A 363 28.14 8.34 -10.48
N LEU A 364 27.59 7.23 -10.97
CA LEU A 364 28.15 5.89 -10.81
C LEU A 364 29.48 5.73 -11.58
N THR A 365 30.38 4.93 -11.03
CA THR A 365 31.59 4.48 -11.73
C THR A 365 31.27 3.49 -12.84
N GLU A 366 32.21 3.28 -13.75
CA GLU A 366 32.08 2.27 -14.81
C GLU A 366 31.80 0.86 -14.27
N LYS A 367 32.44 0.47 -13.16
CA LYS A 367 32.19 -0.82 -12.49
C LYS A 367 30.76 -0.91 -11.94
N GLU A 368 30.30 0.13 -11.25
CA GLU A 368 28.93 0.18 -10.70
C GLU A 368 27.87 0.19 -11.82
N ILE A 369 28.10 0.93 -12.91
CA ILE A 369 27.24 0.92 -14.10
C ILE A 369 27.21 -0.47 -14.75
N TYR A 370 28.38 -1.10 -14.91
CA TYR A 370 28.48 -2.44 -15.48
C TYR A 370 27.69 -3.46 -14.67
N GLN A 371 27.83 -3.44 -13.34
CA GLN A 371 27.10 -4.31 -12.43
C GLN A 371 25.59 -4.05 -12.51
N LEU A 372 25.16 -2.79 -12.48
CA LEU A 372 23.73 -2.44 -12.60
C LEU A 372 23.12 -2.94 -13.91
N ARG A 373 23.84 -2.77 -15.03
CA ARG A 373 23.43 -3.30 -16.35
C ARG A 373 23.44 -4.82 -16.41
N ALA A 374 24.30 -5.49 -15.63
CA ALA A 374 24.29 -6.94 -15.53
C ALA A 374 23.03 -7.42 -14.79
N SER A 375 22.67 -6.77 -13.67
CA SER A 375 21.42 -7.03 -12.94
C SER A 375 20.19 -6.83 -13.82
N ALA A 376 20.16 -5.75 -14.62
CA ALA A 376 19.10 -5.47 -15.58
C ALA A 376 18.92 -6.62 -16.59
N ARG A 377 20.03 -7.10 -17.18
CA ARG A 377 20.00 -8.22 -18.13
C ARG A 377 19.44 -9.51 -17.53
N ILE A 378 19.74 -9.79 -16.26
CA ILE A 378 19.16 -10.94 -15.53
C ILE A 378 17.64 -10.77 -15.42
N MET A 379 17.15 -9.56 -15.11
CA MET A 379 15.71 -9.31 -15.01
C MET A 379 15.01 -9.51 -16.35
N VAL A 380 15.57 -9.00 -17.45
CA VAL A 380 15.02 -9.17 -18.81
C VAL A 380 14.85 -10.66 -19.15
N GLN A 381 15.88 -11.47 -18.91
CA GLN A 381 15.84 -12.90 -19.21
C GLN A 381 14.70 -13.62 -18.51
N VAL A 382 14.41 -13.25 -17.25
CA VAL A 382 13.30 -13.85 -16.52
C VAL A 382 11.95 -13.28 -16.99
N GLN A 383 11.87 -11.97 -17.26
CA GLN A 383 10.65 -11.31 -17.71
C GLN A 383 10.10 -11.87 -19.03
N VAL A 384 10.97 -12.21 -19.98
CA VAL A 384 10.57 -12.80 -21.28
C VAL A 384 9.84 -14.13 -21.12
N GLY A 385 10.12 -14.87 -20.04
CA GLY A 385 9.47 -16.16 -19.75
C GLY A 385 8.11 -16.04 -19.06
N ILE A 386 7.68 -14.85 -18.64
CA ILE A 386 6.46 -14.65 -17.86
C ILE A 386 5.23 -14.74 -18.76
N LYS A 387 4.25 -15.54 -18.34
CA LYS A 387 2.94 -15.62 -18.99
C LYS A 387 1.93 -14.79 -18.22
N PHE A 388 1.47 -13.70 -18.85
CA PHE A 388 0.43 -12.81 -18.33
C PHE A 388 -0.98 -13.40 -18.46
#